data_AF-A0A1W1HAD7-F1
#
_entry.id   AF-A0A1W1HAD7-F1
#
_cell.length_a   1.000
_cell.length_b   1.000
_cell.length_c   1.000
_cell.angle_alpha   90.00
_cell.angle_beta   90.00
_cell.angle_gamma   90.00
#
_symmetry.space_group_name_H-M   'P 1'
#
loop_
_entity.id
_entity.type
_entity.pdbx_description
1 polymer ?
#
loop_
_entity_poly.entity_id
_entity_poly.type
_entity_poly.pdbx_seq_one_letter_code
_entity_poly.pdbx_strand_id
1 'polypeptide(L)'
;MKNNINKRKKKLLIIGAILLVAAIAWAASELSGQSNAMAQDAGSNSAELEMITLDTLKKPSKQPPPCDWQKEKSLRHEIEENDKQYKPLVEKAKSEMNSSGKVSDATQKKVMGQANAYKELQDQYAAMWSECNCKTRANLATNLGNTRIKSADVVVSEIDQDKLNEMSAAQEELRLARREYVNEAAEKDELSKEDKRDIQANVIPQTNKLLGTMQAFVQQVFGLMNEVQEAASQVNSAKSGGITSIFGSAKSLLSTGPALFKKVQTLSTVSKSMLTNTQDLMSDAQTLSNTN
;
A
#
# COMPACT_ATOMS: atom_id res chain seq x y z
N MET A 1 -49.73 -12.66 -39.12
CA MET A 1 -48.78 -11.53 -38.89
C MET A 1 -48.39 -11.28 -37.41
N LYS A 2 -49.30 -11.38 -36.42
CA LYS A 2 -48.98 -11.18 -34.98
C LYS A 2 -47.82 -12.04 -34.42
N ASN A 3 -47.67 -13.29 -34.87
CA ASN A 3 -46.60 -14.19 -34.38
C ASN A 3 -45.17 -13.78 -34.76
N ASN A 4 -44.96 -13.10 -35.90
CA ASN A 4 -43.62 -12.67 -36.32
C ASN A 4 -43.17 -11.38 -35.60
N ILE A 5 -44.12 -10.53 -35.22
CA ILE A 5 -43.84 -9.30 -34.44
C ILE A 5 -43.38 -9.66 -33.02
N ASN A 6 -44.04 -10.64 -32.38
CA ASN A 6 -43.62 -11.13 -31.06
C ASN A 6 -42.25 -11.83 -31.09
N LYS A 7 -41.93 -12.59 -32.14
CA LYS A 7 -40.60 -13.20 -32.31
C LYS A 7 -39.50 -12.15 -32.55
N ARG A 8 -39.75 -11.10 -33.34
CA ARG A 8 -38.80 -9.99 -33.55
C ARG A 8 -38.59 -9.15 -32.29
N LYS A 9 -39.66 -8.79 -31.57
CA LYS A 9 -39.56 -8.06 -30.28
C LYS A 9 -38.80 -8.86 -29.22
N LYS A 10 -39.03 -10.18 -29.14
CA LYS A 10 -38.30 -11.08 -28.23
C LYS A 10 -36.82 -11.19 -28.61
N LYS A 11 -36.47 -11.26 -29.90
CA LYS A 11 -35.08 -11.23 -30.37
C LYS A 11 -34.38 -9.89 -30.07
N LEU A 12 -35.05 -8.76 -30.28
CA LEU A 12 -34.53 -7.43 -29.95
C LEU A 12 -34.30 -7.25 -28.45
N LEU A 13 -35.21 -7.73 -27.60
CA LEU A 13 -35.04 -7.73 -26.15
C LEU A 13 -33.85 -8.59 -25.70
N ILE A 14 -33.64 -9.75 -26.31
CA ILE A 14 -32.50 -10.63 -26.00
C ILE A 14 -31.18 -10.00 -26.43
N ILE A 15 -31.12 -9.40 -27.63
CA ILE A 15 -29.92 -8.70 -28.12
C ILE A 15 -29.59 -7.49 -27.24
N GLY A 16 -30.61 -6.70 -26.87
CA GLY A 16 -30.45 -5.58 -25.94
C GLY A 16 -29.95 -6.02 -24.56
N ALA A 17 -30.47 -7.14 -24.04
CA ALA A 17 -30.01 -7.71 -22.78
C ALA A 17 -28.55 -8.20 -22.84
N ILE A 18 -28.13 -8.83 -23.95
CA ILE A 18 -26.74 -9.28 -24.14
C ILE A 18 -25.78 -8.09 -24.20
N LEU A 19 -26.13 -7.03 -24.93
CA LEU A 19 -25.31 -5.82 -25.03
C LEU A 19 -25.19 -5.10 -23.67
N LEU A 20 -26.27 -5.05 -22.88
CA LEU A 20 -26.25 -4.49 -21.54
C LEU A 20 -25.33 -5.30 -20.59
N VAL A 21 -25.38 -6.63 -20.67
CA VAL A 21 -24.50 -7.51 -19.86
C VAL A 21 -23.03 -7.34 -20.28
N ALA A 22 -22.74 -7.21 -21.57
CA ALA A 22 -21.39 -6.96 -22.07
C ALA A 22 -20.84 -5.61 -21.58
N ALA A 23 -21.66 -4.55 -21.59
CA ALA A 23 -21.28 -3.23 -21.06
C ALA A 23 -21.01 -3.27 -19.54
N ILE A 24 -21.84 -3.98 -18.77
CA ILE A 24 -21.66 -4.15 -17.32
C ILE A 24 -20.39 -4.97 -17.00
N ALA A 25 -20.13 -6.04 -17.77
CA ALA A 25 -18.89 -6.82 -17.63
C ALA A 25 -17.64 -5.99 -17.94
N TRP A 26 -17.72 -5.12 -18.95
CA TRP A 26 -16.64 -4.20 -19.30
C TRP A 26 -16.35 -3.21 -18.16
N ALA A 27 -17.39 -2.54 -17.64
CA ALA A 27 -17.25 -1.61 -16.51
C ALA A 27 -16.73 -2.30 -15.23
N ALA A 28 -17.18 -3.52 -14.94
CA ALA A 28 -16.69 -4.28 -13.79
C ALA A 28 -15.21 -4.68 -13.93
N SER A 29 -14.78 -5.02 -15.16
CA SER A 29 -13.37 -5.32 -15.45
C SER A 29 -12.48 -4.09 -15.32
N GLU A 30 -12.95 -2.94 -15.79
CA GLU A 30 -12.24 -1.66 -15.67
C GLU A 30 -12.08 -1.24 -14.21
N LEU A 31 -13.17 -1.29 -13.43
CA LEU A 31 -13.15 -0.98 -11.99
C LEU A 31 -12.25 -1.94 -11.19
N SER A 32 -12.24 -3.22 -11.56
CA SER A 32 -11.32 -4.19 -10.95
C SER A 32 -9.87 -3.88 -11.29
N GLY A 33 -9.57 -3.50 -12.53
CA GLY A 33 -8.23 -3.09 -12.95
C GLY A 33 -7.74 -1.84 -12.20
N GLN A 34 -8.60 -0.82 -12.08
CA GLN A 34 -8.29 0.37 -11.28
C GLN A 34 -8.06 0.03 -9.80
N SER A 35 -8.87 -0.86 -9.24
CA SER A 35 -8.73 -1.32 -7.85
C SER A 35 -7.39 -2.05 -7.62
N ASN A 36 -6.95 -2.87 -8.57
CA ASN A 36 -5.65 -3.53 -8.51
C ASN A 36 -4.51 -2.50 -8.56
N ALA A 37 -4.56 -1.54 -9.48
CA ALA A 37 -3.55 -0.48 -9.58
C ALA A 37 -3.42 0.30 -8.27
N MET A 38 -4.56 0.68 -7.66
CA MET A 38 -4.57 1.41 -6.39
C MET A 38 -4.08 0.57 -5.21
N ALA A 39 -4.35 -0.74 -5.20
CA ALA A 39 -3.77 -1.65 -4.19
C ALA A 39 -2.24 -1.71 -4.33
N GLN A 40 -1.72 -1.81 -5.56
CA GLN A 40 -0.28 -1.80 -5.79
C GLN A 40 0.36 -0.46 -5.43
N ASP A 41 -0.31 0.66 -5.68
CA ASP A 41 0.14 1.97 -5.22
C ASP A 41 0.15 2.06 -3.70
N ALA A 42 -0.80 1.44 -2.99
CA ALA A 42 -0.74 1.34 -1.52
C ALA A 42 0.52 0.57 -1.06
N GLY A 43 0.82 -0.58 -1.67
CA GLY A 43 2.03 -1.33 -1.36
C GLY A 43 3.32 -0.57 -1.70
N SER A 44 3.35 0.14 -2.82
CA SER A 44 4.50 0.98 -3.22
C SER A 44 4.70 2.16 -2.28
N ASN A 45 3.63 2.88 -1.95
CA ASN A 45 3.65 4.03 -1.05
C ASN A 45 4.02 3.63 0.38
N SER A 46 3.65 2.43 0.83
CA SER A 46 4.13 1.81 2.07
C SER A 46 5.65 1.66 2.07
N ALA A 47 6.23 1.12 1.00
CA ALA A 47 7.67 0.96 0.88
C ALA A 47 8.41 2.31 0.89
N GLU A 48 7.87 3.36 0.26
CA GLU A 48 8.42 4.71 0.37
C GLU A 48 8.39 5.24 1.82
N LEU A 49 7.28 5.04 2.53
CA LEU A 49 7.15 5.44 3.93
C LEU A 49 8.16 4.71 4.83
N GLU A 50 8.40 3.42 4.59
CA GLU A 50 9.40 2.60 5.28
C GLU A 50 10.82 3.16 5.07
N MET A 51 11.16 3.49 3.82
CA MET A 51 12.49 4.07 3.49
C MET A 51 12.72 5.39 4.20
N ILE A 52 11.76 6.31 4.16
CA ILE A 52 11.88 7.61 4.85
C ILE A 52 11.91 7.40 6.37
N THR A 53 11.16 6.43 6.90
CA THR A 53 11.19 6.08 8.32
C THR A 53 12.59 5.60 8.75
N LEU A 54 13.26 4.78 7.94
CA LEU A 54 14.63 4.32 8.23
C LEU A 54 15.63 5.50 8.30
N ASP A 55 15.43 6.54 7.49
CA ASP A 55 16.26 7.75 7.50
C ASP A 55 16.11 8.58 8.79
N THR A 56 15.01 8.40 9.54
CA THR A 56 14.82 9.01 10.87
C THR A 56 15.59 8.30 11.98
N LEU A 57 15.91 7.02 11.78
CA LEU A 57 16.67 6.24 12.73
C LEU A 57 18.12 6.74 12.66
N LYS A 58 18.66 7.33 13.73
CA LYS A 58 20.02 7.88 13.76
C LYS A 58 20.84 7.29 14.90
N LYS A 59 22.15 7.40 14.80
CA LYS A 59 23.08 7.02 15.86
C LYS A 59 22.97 7.99 17.05
N PRO A 60 22.92 7.50 18.31
CA PRO A 60 23.07 8.35 19.49
C PRO A 60 24.44 9.06 19.49
N SER A 61 24.46 10.37 19.70
CA SER A 61 25.65 11.21 19.58
C SER A 61 26.27 11.61 20.93
N LYS A 62 25.46 11.86 21.97
CA LYS A 62 25.95 12.36 23.27
C LYS A 62 26.56 11.27 24.15
N GLN A 63 25.92 10.12 24.22
CA GLN A 63 26.38 8.94 24.95
C GLN A 63 26.23 7.72 24.03
N PRO A 64 27.12 7.59 23.03
CA PRO A 64 27.02 6.50 22.08
C PRO A 64 27.20 5.17 22.81
N PRO A 65 26.23 4.25 22.72
CA PRO A 65 26.40 2.91 23.29
C PRO A 65 27.52 2.18 22.55
N PRO A 66 28.08 1.11 23.15
CA PRO A 66 29.16 0.32 22.54
C PRO A 66 28.62 -0.59 21.42
N CYS A 67 27.91 -0.03 20.45
CA CYS A 67 27.46 -0.74 19.25
C CYS A 67 28.64 -0.93 18.27
N ASP A 68 28.55 -1.95 17.42
CA ASP A 68 29.43 -2.11 16.28
C ASP A 68 29.04 -1.13 15.16
N TRP A 69 29.65 0.06 15.18
CA TRP A 69 29.36 1.12 14.21
C TRP A 69 29.84 0.81 12.79
N GLN A 70 30.77 -0.13 12.60
CA GLN A 70 31.17 -0.56 11.26
C GLN A 70 30.10 -1.48 10.68
N LYS A 71 29.57 -2.41 11.49
CA LYS A 71 28.44 -3.26 11.12
C LYS A 71 27.17 -2.44 10.87
N GLU A 72 26.89 -1.41 11.69
CA GLU A 72 25.78 -0.46 11.45
C GLU A 72 25.88 0.17 10.06
N LYS A 73 27.04 0.72 9.71
CA LYS A 73 27.27 1.36 8.42
C LYS A 73 27.15 0.37 7.25
N SER A 74 27.70 -0.85 7.40
CA SER A 74 27.59 -1.90 6.36
C SER A 74 26.13 -2.28 6.13
N LEU A 75 25.40 -2.57 7.20
CA LEU A 75 23.99 -2.96 7.11
C LEU A 75 23.13 -1.86 6.48
N ARG A 76 23.36 -0.58 6.85
CA ARG A 76 22.67 0.54 6.18
C ARG A 76 22.94 0.57 4.68
N HIS A 77 24.19 0.42 4.29
CA HIS A 77 24.55 0.40 2.88
C HIS A 77 23.89 -0.77 2.13
N GLU A 78 23.90 -1.96 2.72
CA GLU A 78 23.25 -3.15 2.14
C GLU A 78 21.73 -2.99 2.03
N ILE A 79 21.09 -2.37 3.02
CA ILE A 79 19.66 -2.05 2.98
C ILE A 79 19.35 -1.05 1.85
N GLU A 80 20.16 0.00 1.70
CA GLU A 80 20.01 0.98 0.62
C GLU A 80 20.20 0.34 -0.77
N GLU A 81 21.19 -0.54 -0.93
CA GLU A 81 21.40 -1.28 -2.18
C GLU A 81 20.26 -2.26 -2.47
N ASN A 82 19.69 -2.90 -1.44
CA ASN A 82 18.49 -3.72 -1.57
C ASN A 82 17.30 -2.88 -2.07
N ASP A 83 17.07 -1.71 -1.49
CA ASP A 83 15.99 -0.80 -1.90
C ASP A 83 16.14 -0.32 -3.35
N LYS A 84 17.37 -0.05 -3.81
CA LYS A 84 17.66 0.29 -5.21
C LYS A 84 17.28 -0.85 -6.17
N GLN A 85 17.45 -2.10 -5.77
CA GLN A 85 17.07 -3.26 -6.56
C GLN A 85 15.57 -3.56 -6.48
N TYR A 86 14.93 -3.27 -5.35
CA TYR A 86 13.51 -3.50 -5.10
C TYR A 86 12.61 -2.60 -5.95
N LYS A 87 12.89 -1.29 -6.00
CA LYS A 87 12.08 -0.29 -6.73
C LYS A 87 11.75 -0.67 -8.19
N PRO A 88 12.71 -1.01 -9.06
CA PRO A 88 12.40 -1.38 -10.44
C PRO A 88 11.58 -2.67 -10.55
N LEU A 89 11.64 -3.57 -9.57
CA LEU A 89 10.81 -4.79 -9.56
C LEU A 89 9.35 -4.46 -9.21
N VAL A 90 9.12 -3.52 -8.29
CA VAL A 90 7.77 -3.01 -7.99
C VAL A 90 7.15 -2.34 -9.21
N GLU A 91 7.90 -1.48 -9.90
CA GLU A 91 7.42 -0.84 -11.13
C GLU A 91 7.13 -1.86 -12.24
N LYS A 92 7.95 -2.91 -12.34
CA LYS A 92 7.68 -4.04 -13.24
C LYS A 92 6.40 -4.78 -12.86
N ALA A 93 6.18 -5.06 -11.57
CA ALA A 93 4.96 -5.71 -11.09
C ALA A 93 3.70 -4.88 -11.39
N LYS A 94 3.77 -3.55 -11.20
CA LYS A 94 2.71 -2.61 -11.57
C LYS A 94 2.42 -2.62 -13.07
N SER A 95 3.47 -2.61 -13.89
CA SER A 95 3.34 -2.68 -15.35
C SER A 95 2.71 -4.01 -15.83
N GLU A 96 3.11 -5.14 -15.24
CA GLU A 96 2.55 -6.46 -15.57
C GLU A 96 1.06 -6.57 -15.17
N MET A 97 0.70 -6.06 -13.98
CA MET A 97 -0.69 -5.99 -13.53
C MET A 97 -1.55 -5.13 -14.47
N ASN A 98 -1.08 -3.93 -14.83
CA ASN A 98 -1.81 -3.04 -15.73
C ASN A 98 -1.99 -3.60 -17.14
N SER A 99 -1.02 -4.37 -17.64
CA SER A 99 -1.04 -4.90 -19.01
C SER A 99 -1.74 -6.26 -19.14
N SER A 100 -1.69 -7.10 -18.10
CA SER A 100 -2.18 -8.49 -18.18
C SER A 100 -3.18 -8.87 -17.09
N GLY A 101 -3.52 -7.94 -16.18
CA GLY A 101 -4.40 -8.18 -15.04
C GLY A 101 -3.78 -9.01 -13.92
N LYS A 102 -2.50 -9.39 -14.04
CA LYS A 102 -1.77 -10.19 -13.05
C LYS A 102 -0.28 -9.92 -13.08
N VAL A 103 0.40 -10.16 -11.96
CA VAL A 103 1.86 -10.19 -11.90
C VAL A 103 2.34 -11.58 -12.29
N SER A 104 3.41 -11.68 -13.08
CA SER A 104 3.98 -12.99 -13.43
C SER A 104 4.66 -13.65 -12.22
N ASP A 105 4.60 -14.97 -12.12
CA ASP A 105 5.26 -15.75 -11.05
C ASP A 105 6.75 -15.39 -10.90
N ALA A 106 7.43 -15.13 -12.03
CA ALA A 106 8.82 -14.72 -12.04
C ALA A 106 9.04 -13.34 -11.39
N THR A 107 8.17 -12.37 -11.67
CA THR A 107 8.23 -11.04 -11.05
C THR A 107 7.82 -11.11 -9.59
N GLN A 108 6.73 -11.82 -9.27
CA GLN A 108 6.28 -12.05 -7.90
C GLN A 108 7.40 -12.66 -7.05
N LYS A 109 8.06 -13.72 -7.53
CA LYS A 109 9.19 -14.35 -6.83
C LYS A 109 10.36 -13.38 -6.60
N LYS A 110 10.67 -12.51 -7.57
CA LYS A 110 11.75 -11.53 -7.43
C LYS A 110 11.41 -10.43 -6.43
N VAL A 111 10.20 -9.89 -6.49
CA VAL A 111 9.72 -8.85 -5.54
C VAL A 111 9.72 -9.42 -4.11
N MET A 112 9.10 -10.59 -3.90
CA MET A 112 9.09 -11.23 -2.59
C MET A 112 10.49 -11.66 -2.14
N GLY A 113 11.34 -12.11 -3.05
CA GLY A 113 12.74 -12.44 -2.74
C GLY A 113 13.51 -11.24 -2.21
N GLN A 114 13.36 -10.06 -2.83
CA GLN A 114 13.97 -8.83 -2.33
C GLN A 114 13.36 -8.35 -1.02
N ALA A 115 12.04 -8.46 -0.86
CA ALA A 115 11.39 -8.13 0.41
C ALA A 115 11.88 -9.01 1.57
N ASN A 116 12.12 -10.30 1.33
CA ASN A 116 12.71 -11.20 2.33
C ASN A 116 14.16 -10.84 2.64
N ALA A 117 14.99 -10.55 1.62
CA ALA A 117 16.35 -10.08 1.84
C ALA A 117 16.40 -8.76 2.65
N TYR A 118 15.48 -7.82 2.37
CA TYR A 118 15.31 -6.61 3.17
C TYR A 118 14.97 -6.94 4.63
N LYS A 119 14.02 -7.85 4.86
CA LYS A 119 13.67 -8.29 6.22
C LYS A 119 14.85 -8.93 6.95
N GLU A 120 15.61 -9.80 6.29
CA GLU A 120 16.80 -10.43 6.87
C GLU A 120 17.86 -9.39 7.26
N LEU A 121 18.08 -8.38 6.41
CA LEU A 121 18.99 -7.26 6.72
C LEU A 121 18.47 -6.44 7.90
N GLN A 122 17.17 -6.15 7.95
CA GLN A 122 16.54 -5.46 9.08
C GLN A 122 16.58 -6.26 10.38
N ASP A 123 16.44 -7.59 10.33
CA ASP A 123 16.56 -8.45 11.50
C ASP A 123 18.00 -8.45 12.04
N GLN A 124 19.01 -8.46 11.16
CA GLN A 124 20.41 -8.29 11.56
C GLN A 124 20.69 -6.90 12.15
N TYR A 125 20.07 -5.88 11.56
CA TYR A 125 20.17 -4.51 12.03
C TYR A 125 19.52 -4.34 13.40
N ALA A 126 18.35 -4.93 13.61
CA ALA A 126 17.66 -4.98 14.90
C ALA A 126 18.46 -5.73 15.97
N ALA A 127 19.05 -6.88 15.62
CA ALA A 127 19.89 -7.65 16.53
C ALA A 127 21.08 -6.84 17.03
N MET A 128 21.76 -6.13 16.12
CA MET A 128 22.89 -5.26 16.48
C MET A 128 22.48 -4.09 17.40
N TRP A 129 21.31 -3.47 17.17
CA TRP A 129 20.77 -2.49 18.12
C TRP A 129 20.43 -3.10 19.48
N SER A 130 19.91 -4.33 19.49
CA SER A 130 19.58 -5.05 20.72
C SER A 130 20.82 -5.36 21.56
N GLU A 131 21.90 -5.80 20.92
CA GLU A 131 23.20 -6.10 21.55
C GLU A 131 23.79 -4.89 22.31
N CYS A 132 23.52 -3.67 21.84
CA CYS A 132 23.96 -2.45 22.50
C CYS A 132 22.88 -1.72 23.33
N ASN A 133 21.82 -2.45 23.72
CA ASN A 133 20.70 -1.99 24.57
C ASN A 133 19.83 -0.87 23.97
N CYS A 134 19.82 -0.71 22.65
CA CYS A 134 18.96 0.25 21.95
C CYS A 134 17.62 -0.39 21.55
N LYS A 135 16.77 -0.69 22.54
CA LYS A 135 15.52 -1.45 22.35
C LYS A 135 14.56 -0.84 21.33
N THR A 136 14.32 0.47 21.40
CA THR A 136 13.38 1.15 20.52
C THR A 136 13.86 1.19 19.07
N ARG A 137 15.17 1.34 18.83
CA ARG A 137 15.78 1.21 17.49
C ARG A 137 15.67 -0.22 16.95
N ALA A 138 15.92 -1.22 17.79
CA ALA A 138 15.76 -2.62 17.40
C ALA A 138 14.31 -2.95 17.04
N ASN A 139 13.35 -2.46 17.83
CA ASN A 139 11.92 -2.61 17.57
C ASN A 139 11.53 -1.94 16.25
N LEU A 140 11.99 -0.71 16.01
CA LEU A 140 11.73 0.01 14.76
C LEU A 140 12.30 -0.74 13.54
N ALA A 141 13.55 -1.20 13.60
CA ALA A 141 14.17 -1.98 12.53
C ALA A 141 13.39 -3.28 12.22
N THR A 142 12.97 -4.01 13.27
CA THR A 142 12.15 -5.23 13.12
C THR A 142 10.84 -4.94 12.38
N ASN A 143 10.15 -3.86 12.77
CA ASN A 143 8.87 -3.49 12.16
C ASN A 143 9.03 -2.97 10.72
N LEU A 144 10.14 -2.33 10.38
CA LEU A 144 10.46 -1.99 8.98
C LEU A 144 10.54 -3.25 8.11
N GLY A 145 11.26 -4.28 8.57
CA GLY A 145 11.37 -5.56 7.88
C GLY A 145 10.02 -6.27 7.72
N ASN A 146 9.22 -6.33 8.79
CA ASN A 146 7.91 -6.98 8.76
C ASN A 146 6.93 -6.28 7.81
N THR A 147 6.92 -4.94 7.82
CA THR A 147 6.05 -4.14 6.96
C THR A 147 6.39 -4.33 5.49
N ARG A 148 7.67 -4.38 5.14
CA ARG A 148 8.14 -4.61 3.76
C ARG A 148 7.57 -5.89 3.15
N ILE A 149 7.48 -6.97 3.93
CA ILE A 149 6.90 -8.23 3.45
C ILE A 149 5.42 -8.07 3.11
N LYS A 150 4.66 -7.40 3.98
CA LYS A 150 3.22 -7.20 3.78
C LYS A 150 2.92 -6.25 2.64
N SER A 151 3.71 -5.19 2.50
CA SER A 151 3.58 -4.26 1.38
C SER A 151 3.96 -4.88 0.04
N ALA A 152 5.03 -5.68 0.01
CA ALA A 152 5.41 -6.46 -1.16
C ALA A 152 4.32 -7.46 -1.58
N ASP A 153 3.68 -8.14 -0.62
CA ASP A 153 2.61 -9.09 -0.91
C ASP A 153 1.38 -8.41 -1.54
N VAL A 154 1.06 -7.18 -1.10
CA VAL A 154 0.02 -6.36 -1.76
C VAL A 154 0.44 -5.97 -3.18
N VAL A 155 1.69 -5.52 -3.41
CA VAL A 155 2.19 -5.13 -4.75
C VAL A 155 2.06 -6.26 -5.78
N VAL A 156 2.34 -7.49 -5.38
CA VAL A 156 2.38 -8.63 -6.32
C VAL A 156 1.02 -9.32 -6.48
N SER A 157 -0.01 -8.85 -5.79
CA SER A 157 -1.33 -9.47 -5.78
C SER A 157 -2.37 -8.62 -6.49
N GLU A 158 -3.43 -9.28 -6.95
CA GLU A 158 -4.68 -8.57 -7.20
C GLU A 158 -5.20 -7.96 -5.89
N ILE A 159 -6.15 -7.03 -5.97
CA ILE A 159 -6.76 -6.42 -4.79
C ILE A 159 -7.35 -7.52 -3.90
N ASP A 160 -6.77 -7.63 -2.71
CA ASP A 160 -7.11 -8.64 -1.72
C ASP A 160 -7.32 -7.95 -0.37
N GLN A 161 -8.46 -8.24 0.24
CA GLN A 161 -8.89 -7.57 1.46
C GLN A 161 -8.00 -7.95 2.66
N ASP A 162 -7.60 -9.21 2.74
CA ASP A 162 -6.84 -9.73 3.87
C ASP A 162 -5.40 -9.22 3.80
N LYS A 163 -4.81 -9.21 2.60
CA LYS A 163 -3.48 -8.62 2.39
C LYS A 163 -3.43 -7.12 2.69
N LEU A 164 -4.46 -6.37 2.26
CA LEU A 164 -4.58 -4.95 2.60
C LEU A 164 -4.70 -4.73 4.12
N ASN A 165 -5.48 -5.55 4.80
CA ASN A 165 -5.62 -5.49 6.26
C ASN A 165 -4.31 -5.82 6.97
N GLU A 166 -3.60 -6.87 6.54
CA GLU A 166 -2.30 -7.25 7.11
C GLU A 166 -1.24 -6.17 6.91
N MET A 167 -1.18 -5.56 5.72
CA MET A 167 -0.30 -4.42 5.46
C MET A 167 -0.67 -3.22 6.34
N SER A 168 -1.96 -2.93 6.50
CA SER A 168 -2.42 -1.84 7.37
C SER A 168 -2.06 -2.07 8.83
N ALA A 169 -2.16 -3.31 9.32
CA ALA A 169 -1.78 -3.65 10.69
C ALA A 169 -0.26 -3.50 10.89
N ALA A 170 0.55 -3.99 9.94
CA ALA A 170 2.00 -3.82 9.99
C ALA A 170 2.42 -2.34 9.95
N GLN A 171 1.75 -1.52 9.14
CA GLN A 171 1.96 -0.07 9.09
C GLN A 171 1.65 0.62 10.42
N GLU A 172 0.61 0.17 11.14
CA GLU A 172 0.29 0.67 12.47
C GLU A 172 1.34 0.25 13.50
N GLU A 173 1.82 -0.99 13.48
CA GLU A 173 2.92 -1.44 14.34
C GLU A 173 4.21 -0.65 14.07
N LEU A 174 4.54 -0.41 12.80
CA LEU A 174 5.66 0.45 12.40
C LEU A 174 5.49 1.89 12.91
N ARG A 175 4.29 2.46 12.82
CA ARG A 175 3.97 3.79 13.33
C ARG A 175 4.23 3.88 14.84
N LEU A 176 3.74 2.89 15.59
CA LEU A 176 3.93 2.82 17.04
C LEU A 176 5.40 2.66 17.42
N ALA A 177 6.13 1.75 16.76
CA ALA A 177 7.56 1.54 17.00
C ALA A 177 8.39 2.80 16.69
N ARG A 178 8.05 3.50 15.59
CA ARG A 178 8.69 4.77 15.24
C ARG A 178 8.42 5.84 16.29
N ARG A 179 7.18 5.94 16.77
CA ARG A 179 6.81 6.90 17.81
C ARG A 179 7.56 6.65 19.12
N GLU A 180 7.67 5.39 19.52
CA GLU A 180 8.42 4.98 20.70
C GLU A 180 9.90 5.39 20.60
N TYR A 181 10.54 5.09 19.46
CA TYR A 181 11.90 5.53 19.16
C TYR A 181 12.06 7.06 19.23
N VAL A 182 11.17 7.80 18.57
CA VAL A 182 11.29 9.27 18.51
C VAL A 182 11.14 9.89 19.89
N ASN A 183 10.20 9.40 20.70
CA ASN A 183 10.00 9.89 22.06
C ASN A 183 11.24 9.65 22.91
N GLU A 184 11.82 8.44 22.87
CA GLU A 184 13.06 8.13 23.59
C GLU A 184 14.23 9.03 23.12
N ALA A 185 14.37 9.19 21.81
CA ALA A 185 15.45 9.98 21.22
C ALA A 185 15.36 11.47 21.59
N ALA A 186 14.13 12.00 21.61
CA ALA A 186 13.86 13.38 22.00
C ALA A 186 14.04 13.60 23.50
N GLU A 187 13.55 12.69 24.36
CA GLU A 187 13.71 12.77 25.81
C GLU A 187 15.19 12.77 26.23
N LYS A 188 16.00 11.96 25.55
CA LYS A 188 17.45 11.87 25.81
C LYS A 188 18.27 12.95 25.09
N ASP A 189 17.64 13.75 24.23
CA ASP A 189 18.26 14.69 23.29
C ASP A 189 19.54 14.10 22.68
N GLU A 190 19.42 12.91 22.10
CA GLU A 190 20.58 12.09 21.73
C GLU A 190 21.12 12.39 20.32
N LEU A 191 20.37 13.11 19.49
CA LEU A 191 20.77 13.42 18.10
C LEU A 191 21.80 14.55 18.04
N SER A 192 22.76 14.42 17.13
CA SER A 192 23.74 15.48 16.88
C SER A 192 23.09 16.66 16.15
N LYS A 193 23.76 17.82 16.14
CA LYS A 193 23.28 18.98 15.35
C LYS A 193 23.25 18.66 13.86
N GLU A 194 24.20 17.85 13.41
CA GLU A 194 24.32 17.37 12.03
C GLU A 194 23.14 16.47 11.68
N ASP A 195 22.78 15.51 12.53
CA ASP A 195 21.61 14.64 12.32
C ASP A 195 20.31 15.44 12.28
N LYS A 196 20.14 16.41 13.20
CA LYS A 196 18.96 17.29 13.20
C LYS A 196 18.84 18.07 11.90
N ARG A 197 19.95 18.61 11.38
CA ARG A 197 19.99 19.31 10.09
C ARG A 197 19.73 18.38 8.91
N ASP A 198 20.27 17.16 8.95
CA ASP A 198 20.01 16.14 7.93
C ASP A 198 18.52 15.78 7.86
N ILE A 199 17.86 15.62 9.00
CA ILE A 199 16.40 15.40 9.07
C ILE A 199 15.64 16.60 8.48
N GLN A 200 16.06 17.84 8.75
CA GLN A 200 15.44 19.04 8.18
C GLN A 200 15.63 19.13 6.65
N ALA A 201 16.81 18.76 6.16
CA ALA A 201 17.18 18.91 4.77
C ALA A 201 16.68 17.77 3.89
N ASN A 202 16.52 16.57 4.43
CA ASN A 202 16.24 15.36 3.65
C ASN A 202 14.90 14.71 4.03
N VAL A 203 14.69 14.36 5.30
CA VAL A 203 13.49 13.65 5.74
C VAL A 203 12.25 14.53 5.60
N ILE A 204 12.26 15.76 6.12
CA ILE A 204 11.08 16.65 6.08
C ILE A 204 10.61 16.91 4.62
N PRO A 205 11.49 17.27 3.66
CA PRO A 205 11.06 17.44 2.27
C PRO A 205 10.52 16.16 1.63
N GLN A 206 11.13 15.00 1.90
CA GLN A 206 10.64 13.72 1.38
C GLN A 206 9.28 13.35 1.96
N THR A 207 9.08 13.52 3.27
CA THR A 207 7.78 13.31 3.92
C THR A 207 6.73 14.28 3.41
N ASN A 208 7.07 15.55 3.15
CA ASN A 208 6.15 16.51 2.52
C ASN A 208 5.73 16.07 1.11
N LYS A 209 6.67 15.57 0.31
CA LYS A 209 6.36 15.00 -1.01
C LYS A 209 5.43 13.79 -0.87
N LEU A 210 5.73 12.88 0.06
CA LEU A 210 4.91 11.70 0.33
C LEU A 210 3.51 12.07 0.81
N LEU A 211 3.35 13.11 1.64
CA LEU A 211 2.04 13.64 2.04
C LEU A 211 1.20 14.06 0.82
N GLY A 212 1.81 14.77 -0.14
CA GLY A 212 1.15 15.13 -1.39
C GLY A 212 0.72 13.90 -2.19
N THR A 213 1.59 12.89 -2.31
CA THR A 213 1.27 11.60 -2.94
C THR A 213 0.11 10.90 -2.24
N MET A 214 0.13 10.81 -0.91
CA MET A 214 -0.92 10.15 -0.11
C MET A 214 -2.26 10.89 -0.21
N GLN A 215 -2.25 12.22 -0.24
CA GLN A 215 -3.46 13.01 -0.44
C GLN A 215 -4.08 12.73 -1.82
N ALA A 216 -3.27 12.74 -2.88
CA ALA A 216 -3.73 12.40 -4.22
C ALA A 216 -4.27 10.96 -4.28
N PHE A 217 -3.56 10.01 -3.68
CA PHE A 217 -3.97 8.62 -3.58
C PHE A 217 -5.31 8.45 -2.87
N VAL A 218 -5.52 9.11 -1.73
CA VAL A 218 -6.81 9.11 -1.01
C VAL A 218 -7.94 9.63 -1.90
N GLN A 219 -7.73 10.72 -2.64
CA GLN A 219 -8.73 11.26 -3.56
C GLN A 219 -9.06 10.28 -4.70
N GLN A 220 -8.06 9.61 -5.25
CA GLN A 220 -8.25 8.60 -6.29
C GLN A 220 -9.06 7.40 -5.78
N VAL A 221 -8.76 6.90 -4.57
CA VAL A 221 -9.54 5.82 -3.95
C VAL A 221 -10.97 6.25 -3.65
N PHE A 222 -11.21 7.51 -3.26
CA PHE A 222 -12.56 8.04 -3.10
C PHE A 222 -13.33 8.12 -4.43
N GLY A 223 -12.66 8.54 -5.51
CA GLY A 223 -13.23 8.53 -6.86
C GLY A 223 -13.67 7.11 -7.26
N LEU A 224 -12.77 6.14 -7.13
CA LEU A 224 -13.05 4.73 -7.38
C LEU A 224 -14.22 4.20 -6.52
N MET A 225 -14.27 4.57 -5.24
CA MET A 225 -15.36 4.16 -4.35
C MET A 225 -16.73 4.68 -4.84
N ASN A 226 -16.79 5.93 -5.31
CA ASN A 226 -18.01 6.51 -5.89
C ASN A 226 -18.39 5.78 -7.19
N GLU A 227 -17.43 5.53 -8.08
CA GLU A 227 -17.68 4.81 -9.34
C GLU A 227 -18.19 3.38 -9.09
N VAL A 228 -17.58 2.65 -8.14
CA VAL A 228 -18.05 1.31 -7.76
C VAL A 228 -19.45 1.36 -7.12
N GLN A 229 -19.74 2.39 -6.31
CA GLN A 229 -21.07 2.58 -5.72
C GLN A 229 -22.15 2.90 -6.76
N GLU A 230 -21.83 3.74 -7.74
CA GLU A 230 -22.72 4.06 -8.86
C GLU A 230 -22.99 2.83 -9.73
N ALA A 231 -21.94 2.08 -10.08
CA ALA A 231 -22.06 0.83 -10.82
C ALA A 231 -22.94 -0.19 -10.08
N ALA A 232 -22.75 -0.34 -8.76
CA ALA A 232 -23.59 -1.21 -7.93
C ALA A 232 -25.08 -0.76 -7.89
N SER A 233 -25.32 0.55 -7.87
CA SER A 233 -26.67 1.14 -7.84
C SER A 233 -27.43 0.98 -9.16
N GLN A 234 -26.74 1.13 -10.30
CA GLN A 234 -27.31 0.91 -11.62
C GLN A 234 -27.72 -0.56 -11.82
N VAL A 235 -26.90 -1.49 -11.33
CA VAL A 235 -27.20 -2.92 -11.34
C VAL A 235 -28.43 -3.27 -10.49
N ASN A 236 -28.60 -2.63 -9.32
CA ASN A 236 -29.79 -2.82 -8.49
C ASN A 236 -31.07 -2.23 -9.12
N SER A 237 -30.95 -1.13 -9.86
CA SER A 237 -32.07 -0.51 -10.59
C SER A 237 -32.59 -1.40 -11.73
N ALA A 238 -31.73 -2.21 -12.36
CA ALA A 238 -32.13 -3.18 -13.38
C ALA A 238 -32.95 -4.36 -12.80
N LYS A 239 -32.86 -4.61 -11.48
CA LYS A 239 -33.55 -5.69 -10.77
C LYS A 239 -35.06 -5.45 -10.63
N SER A 240 -35.51 -4.20 -10.55
CA SER A 240 -36.91 -3.83 -10.38
C SER A 240 -37.72 -3.78 -11.69
N GLY A 241 -37.05 -3.88 -12.85
CA GLY A 241 -37.66 -3.82 -14.19
C GLY A 241 -38.29 -5.11 -14.75
N GLY A 242 -38.41 -6.19 -13.96
CA GLY A 242 -39.19 -7.38 -14.35
C GLY A 242 -38.55 -8.33 -15.37
N ILE A 243 -37.24 -8.27 -15.61
CA ILE A 243 -36.51 -9.20 -16.51
C ILE A 243 -35.66 -10.17 -15.68
N THR A 244 -36.31 -10.95 -14.83
CA THR A 244 -35.64 -11.86 -13.87
C THR A 244 -35.10 -13.16 -14.49
N SER A 245 -35.44 -13.50 -15.75
CA SER A 245 -35.13 -14.81 -16.35
C SER A 245 -33.95 -14.85 -17.32
N ILE A 246 -33.37 -13.70 -17.72
CA ILE A 246 -32.25 -13.64 -18.69
C ILE A 246 -30.89 -13.53 -17.97
N PHE A 247 -30.88 -13.32 -16.66
CA PHE A 247 -29.69 -12.93 -15.87
C PHE A 247 -28.92 -14.10 -15.22
N GLY A 248 -28.99 -15.33 -15.75
CA GLY A 248 -28.22 -16.47 -15.23
C GLY A 248 -26.70 -16.21 -15.20
N SER A 249 -26.18 -15.59 -16.27
CA SER A 249 -24.77 -15.20 -16.39
C SER A 249 -24.43 -13.91 -15.63
N ALA A 250 -25.42 -13.02 -15.50
CA ALA A 250 -25.28 -11.78 -14.74
C ALA A 250 -25.33 -12.00 -13.22
N LYS A 251 -25.72 -13.20 -12.76
CA LYS A 251 -25.63 -13.60 -11.34
C LYS A 251 -24.19 -13.58 -10.82
N SER A 252 -23.20 -13.88 -11.68
CA SER A 252 -21.77 -13.76 -11.35
C SER A 252 -21.33 -12.30 -11.22
N LEU A 253 -21.75 -11.44 -12.14
CA LEU A 253 -21.51 -9.98 -12.12
C LEU A 253 -22.24 -9.27 -10.96
N LEU A 254 -23.42 -9.77 -10.58
CA LEU A 254 -24.20 -9.32 -9.41
C LEU A 254 -23.52 -9.71 -8.09
N SER A 255 -22.72 -10.78 -8.06
CA SER A 255 -21.95 -11.19 -6.88
C SER A 255 -20.57 -10.52 -6.76
N THR A 256 -20.00 -10.03 -7.88
CA THR A 256 -18.69 -9.35 -7.88
C THR A 256 -18.77 -7.90 -7.44
N GLY A 257 -19.87 -7.18 -7.70
CA GLY A 257 -20.03 -5.78 -7.29
C GLY A 257 -19.91 -5.56 -5.77
N PRO A 258 -20.66 -6.29 -4.92
CA PRO A 258 -20.54 -6.18 -3.47
C PRO A 258 -19.17 -6.58 -2.93
N ALA A 259 -18.53 -7.58 -3.53
CA ALA A 259 -17.19 -8.02 -3.14
C ALA A 259 -16.12 -6.95 -3.49
N LEU A 260 -16.18 -6.38 -4.69
CA LEU A 260 -15.30 -5.30 -5.12
C LEU A 260 -15.50 -4.05 -4.28
N PHE A 261 -16.74 -3.66 -4.01
CA PHE A 261 -17.06 -2.54 -3.13
C PHE A 261 -16.42 -2.70 -1.74
N LYS A 262 -16.51 -3.89 -1.15
CA LYS A 262 -15.88 -4.18 0.15
C LYS A 262 -14.36 -4.05 0.10
N LYS A 263 -13.73 -4.56 -0.97
CA LYS A 263 -12.28 -4.43 -1.18
C LYS A 263 -11.85 -2.96 -1.32
N VAL A 264 -12.58 -2.17 -2.10
CA VAL A 264 -12.33 -0.72 -2.26
C VAL A 264 -12.60 0.04 -0.96
N GLN A 265 -13.59 -0.38 -0.17
CA GLN A 265 -13.82 0.17 1.17
C GLN A 265 -12.64 -0.10 2.10
N THR A 266 -12.10 -1.32 2.11
CA THR A 266 -10.86 -1.63 2.84
C THR A 266 -9.72 -0.75 2.35
N LEU A 267 -9.52 -0.63 1.04
CA LEU A 267 -8.50 0.23 0.46
C LEU A 267 -8.66 1.71 0.88
N SER A 268 -9.89 2.22 1.00
CA SER A 268 -10.17 3.56 1.52
C SER A 268 -9.76 3.73 2.99
N THR A 269 -9.99 2.71 3.80
CA THR A 269 -9.51 2.71 5.20
C THR A 269 -7.99 2.70 5.25
N VAL A 270 -7.35 1.85 4.44
CA VAL A 270 -5.88 1.77 4.35
C VAL A 270 -5.28 3.09 3.88
N SER A 271 -5.81 3.71 2.82
CA SER A 271 -5.28 4.97 2.29
C SER A 271 -5.35 6.12 3.31
N LYS A 272 -6.44 6.19 4.08
CA LYS A 272 -6.57 7.15 5.20
C LYS A 272 -5.56 6.86 6.31
N SER A 273 -5.41 5.60 6.70
CA SER A 273 -4.43 5.19 7.71
C SER A 273 -3.00 5.54 7.28
N MET A 274 -2.65 5.32 6.01
CA MET A 274 -1.34 5.69 5.45
C MET A 274 -1.13 7.21 5.43
N LEU A 275 -2.17 8.00 5.11
CA LEU A 275 -2.11 9.46 5.21
C LEU A 275 -1.84 9.89 6.66
N THR A 276 -2.57 9.35 7.62
CA THR A 276 -2.33 9.62 9.06
C THR A 276 -0.92 9.21 9.49
N ASN A 277 -0.45 8.03 9.08
CA ASN A 277 0.91 7.57 9.40
C ASN A 277 1.99 8.49 8.81
N THR A 278 1.76 9.03 7.61
CA THR A 278 2.67 10.00 6.98
C THR A 278 2.63 11.36 7.67
N GLN A 279 1.45 11.79 8.15
CA GLN A 279 1.32 13.00 8.99
C GLN A 279 2.05 12.85 10.32
N ASP A 280 1.95 11.68 10.94
CA ASP A 280 2.72 11.34 12.14
C ASP A 280 4.20 11.39 11.81
N LEU A 281 4.70 10.72 10.76
CA LEU A 281 6.10 10.79 10.35
C LEU A 281 6.61 12.24 10.18
N MET A 282 5.79 13.16 9.69
CA MET A 282 6.14 14.59 9.64
C MET A 282 6.32 15.18 11.04
N SER A 283 5.38 14.92 11.95
CA SER A 283 5.48 15.33 13.35
C SER A 283 6.71 14.71 14.04
N ASP A 284 7.00 13.45 13.76
CA ASP A 284 8.15 12.71 14.25
C ASP A 284 9.45 13.37 13.80
N ALA A 285 9.58 13.67 12.50
CA ALA A 285 10.74 14.33 11.93
C ALA A 285 10.94 15.75 12.51
N GLN A 286 9.86 16.51 12.72
CA GLN A 286 9.91 17.82 13.37
C GLN A 286 10.36 17.71 14.84
N THR A 287 9.89 16.68 15.55
CA THR A 287 10.30 16.42 16.94
C THR A 287 11.79 16.11 17.02
N LEU A 288 12.28 15.20 16.17
CA LEU A 288 13.70 14.81 16.14
C LEU A 288 14.61 15.96 15.73
N SER A 289 14.16 16.80 14.81
CA SER A 289 14.97 17.91 14.29
C SER A 289 14.88 19.20 15.10
N ASN A 290 14.10 19.23 16.18
CA ASN A 290 13.97 20.42 16.99
C ASN A 290 15.31 20.79 17.64
N THR A 291 15.74 22.03 17.42
CA THR A 291 17.03 22.57 17.86
C THR A 291 16.93 23.39 19.15
N ASN A 292 15.84 23.26 19.91
CA ASN A 292 15.72 23.85 21.25
C ASN A 292 16.93 23.55 22.12
#